data_AF-A0A6P2GEW3-F1
#
_entry.id   AF-A0A6P2GEW3-F1
#
_cell.length_a   1.000
_cell.length_b   1.000
_cell.length_c   1.000
_cell.angle_alpha   90.00
_cell.angle_beta   90.00
_cell.angle_gamma   90.00
#
_symmetry.space_group_name_H-M   'P 1'
#
loop_
_entity.id
_entity.type
_entity.pdbx_description
1 polymer ?
#
loop_
_entity_poly.entity_id
_entity_poly.type
_entity_poly.pdbx_seq_one_letter_code
_entity_poly.pdbx_strand_id
1 'polypeptide(L)' 'MKIIVEVKNEILGDSVFWRGDAEDIRQIRNVVAAQLAFHVSRDGKPRSAGMWHVHAEASGDPS' A
#
# COMPACT_ATOMS: atom_id res chain seq x y z
N MET A 1 -4.43 -11.33 0.56
CA MET A 1 -4.92 -9.95 0.53
C MET A 1 -3.84 -9.13 -0.12
N LYS A 2 -4.16 -8.47 -1.23
CA LYS A 2 -3.20 -7.61 -1.91
C LYS A 2 -3.15 -6.25 -1.24
N ILE A 3 -1.95 -5.73 -1.07
CA ILE A 3 -1.67 -4.40 -0.53
C ILE A 3 -1.14 -3.55 -1.68
N ILE A 4 -1.64 -2.33 -1.80
CA ILE A 4 -1.23 -1.35 -2.79
C ILE A 4 -0.56 -0.20 -2.03
N VAL A 5 0.67 0.12 -2.44
CA VAL A 5 1.46 1.24 -1.95
C VAL A 5 1.56 2.25 -3.07
N GLU A 6 0.93 3.40 -2.87
CA GLU A 6 0.94 4.53 -3.76
C GLU A 6 1.84 5.63 -3.22
N VAL A 7 2.41 6.38 -4.15
CA VAL A 7 3.05 7.65 -3.91
C VAL A 7 2.14 8.71 -4.50
N LYS A 8 1.63 9.59 -3.65
CA LYS A 8 0.87 10.76 -4.08
C LYS A 8 1.79 11.95 -4.28
N ASN A 9 1.68 12.59 -5.43
CA ASN A 9 2.47 13.76 -5.78
C ASN A 9 1.62 14.74 -6.59
N GLU A 10 1.43 15.95 -6.06
CA GLU A 10 0.54 16.96 -6.65
C GLU A 10 1.05 17.53 -7.98
N ILE A 11 2.34 17.37 -8.29
CA ILE A 11 2.97 17.91 -9.49
C ILE A 11 3.13 16.83 -10.57
N LEU A 12 3.54 15.62 -10.18
CA LEU A 12 3.87 14.52 -11.08
C LEU A 12 2.74 13.50 -11.25
N GLY A 13 1.68 13.61 -10.45
CA GLY A 13 0.59 12.66 -10.40
C GLY A 13 0.86 11.48 -9.46
N ASP A 14 -0.22 10.83 -9.05
CA ASP A 14 -0.19 9.65 -8.19
C ASP A 14 0.38 8.45 -8.96
N SER A 15 1.20 7.63 -8.30
CA SER A 15 1.82 6.45 -8.90
C SER A 15 1.81 5.26 -7.95
N VAL A 16 1.68 4.05 -8.50
CA VAL A 16 1.82 2.81 -7.72
C VAL A 16 3.31 2.50 -7.58
N PHE A 17 3.81 2.57 -6.35
CA PHE A 17 5.18 2.21 -6.03
C PHE A 17 5.36 0.69 -5.88
N TRP A 18 4.38 0.03 -5.27
CA TRP A 18 4.41 -1.42 -5.06
C TRP A 18 3.00 -1.99 -4.94
N ARG A 19 2.79 -3.21 -5.44
CA ARG A 19 1.56 -3.99 -5.28
C ARG A 19 1.91 -5.47 -5.15
N GLY A 20 1.37 -6.13 -4.13
CA GLY A 20 1.64 -7.55 -3.89
C GLY A 20 0.89 -8.09 -2.69
N ASP A 21 1.08 -9.38 -2.41
CA ASP A 21 0.46 -10.03 -1.27
C ASP A 21 1.16 -9.68 0.05
N ALA A 22 0.44 -9.81 1.16
CA ALA A 22 0.95 -9.47 2.49
C ALA A 22 2.24 -10.24 2.87
N GLU A 23 2.43 -11.46 2.35
CA GLU A 23 3.63 -12.27 2.59
C GLU A 23 4.90 -11.69 1.95
N ASP A 24 4.72 -10.85 0.91
CA ASP A 24 5.77 -10.24 0.10
C ASP A 24 6.13 -8.81 0.54
N ILE A 25 5.52 -8.28 1.60
CA ILE A 25 5.81 -6.93 2.12
C ILE A 25 7.32 -6.72 2.41
N ARG A 26 8.04 -7.79 2.73
CA ARG A 26 9.49 -7.78 2.95
C ARG A 26 10.31 -7.36 1.72
N GLN A 27 9.72 -7.37 0.53
CA GLN A 27 10.36 -6.89 -0.70
C GLN A 27 10.40 -5.35 -0.79
N ILE A 28 9.57 -4.64 0.00
CA ILE A 28 9.53 -3.19 0.05
C ILE A 28 10.80 -2.69 0.77
N ARG A 29 11.71 -2.08 0.02
CA ARG A 29 12.99 -1.58 0.57
C ARG A 29 12.88 -0.26 1.33
N ASN A 30 11.78 0.48 1.16
CA ASN A 30 11.52 1.68 1.94
C ASN A 30 10.87 1.31 3.29
N VAL A 31 11.55 1.61 4.40
CA VAL A 31 11.12 1.22 5.75
C VAL A 31 9.74 1.77 6.13
N VAL A 32 9.47 3.04 5.80
CA VAL A 32 8.19 3.69 6.13
C VAL A 32 7.05 3.04 5.34
N ALA A 33 7.24 2.85 4.04
CA ALA A 33 6.25 2.18 3.19
C ALA A 33 5.99 0.73 3.65
N ALA A 34 7.05 -0.01 4.01
CA ALA A 34 6.94 -1.38 4.49
C ALA A 34 6.18 -1.47 5.83
N GLN A 35 6.42 -0.54 6.77
CA GLN A 35 5.69 -0.50 8.04
C GLN A 35 4.22 -0.16 7.84
N LEU A 36 3.90 0.80 6.97
CA LEU A 36 2.51 1.11 6.62
C LEU A 36 1.82 -0.12 6.01
N ALA A 37 2.45 -0.75 5.00
CA ALA A 37 1.94 -1.97 4.38
C ALA A 37 1.73 -3.10 5.38
N PHE A 38 2.66 -3.28 6.33
CA PHE A 38 2.50 -4.26 7.41
C PHE A 38 1.26 -3.95 8.26
N HIS A 39 1.05 -2.71 8.69
CA HIS A 39 -0.14 -2.37 9.46
C HIS A 39 -1.45 -2.57 8.69
N VAL A 40 -1.50 -2.11 7.42
CA VAL A 40 -2.67 -2.32 6.56
C VAL A 40 -2.92 -3.82 6.34
N SER A 41 -1.86 -4.63 6.25
CA SER A 41 -2.00 -6.08 6.12
C SER A 41 -2.65 -6.76 7.32
N ARG A 42 -2.58 -6.13 8.51
CA ARG A 42 -3.10 -6.67 9.77
C ARG A 42 -4.54 -6.27 10.04
N ASP A 43 -4.91 -5.02 9.76
CA ASP A 43 -6.22 -4.47 10.10
C ASP A 43 -7.10 -4.10 8.90
N GLY A 44 -6.55 -4.17 7.68
CA GLY A 44 -7.22 -3.80 6.42
C GLY A 44 -7.49 -2.30 6.26
N LYS A 45 -7.07 -1.46 7.23
CA LYS A 45 -7.39 -0.04 7.25
C LYS A 45 -6.36 0.73 6.42
N PRO A 46 -6.78 1.61 5.50
CA PRO A 46 -5.86 2.47 4.77
C PRO A 46 -5.03 3.36 5.71
N ARG A 47 -3.77 3.60 5.38
CA ARG A 47 -2.86 4.46 6.14
C ARG A 47 -1.97 5.29 5.22
N SER A 48 -1.51 6.44 5.72
CA SER A 48 -0.58 7.30 4.99
C SER A 48 0.49 7.88 5.90
N ALA A 49 1.64 8.22 5.32
CA ALA A 49 2.71 9.00 5.96
C ALA A 49 3.53 9.76 4.90
N GLY A 50 3.49 11.09 4.94
CA GLY A 50 4.09 11.94 3.90
C GLY A 50 3.48 11.63 2.53
N MET A 51 4.31 11.28 1.56
CA MET A 51 3.88 10.91 0.20
C MET A 51 3.26 9.50 0.10
N TRP A 52 3.49 8.64 1.10
CA TRP A 52 3.06 7.24 1.07
C TRP A 52 1.59 7.10 1.41
N HIS A 53 0.85 6.41 0.56
CA HIS A 53 -0.54 6.04 0.76
C HIS A 53 -0.67 4.54 0.56
N VAL A 54 -1.22 3.83 1.54
CA VAL A 54 -1.27 2.37 1.52
C VAL A 54 -2.67 1.90 1.83
N HIS A 55 -3.19 0.98 1.02
CA HIS A 55 -4.51 0.40 1.22
C HIS A 55 -4.54 -1.07 0.79
N ALA A 56 -5.51 -1.81 1.32
CA ALA A 56 -5.82 -3.14 0.83
C ALA A 56 -6.59 -3.01 -0.49
N GLU A 57 -6.30 -3.90 -1.44
CA GLU A 57 -7.16 -4.10 -2.59
C GLU A 57 -8.47 -4.71 -2.10
N ALA A 58 -9.59 -4.01 -2.34
CA ALA A 58 -10.90 -4.55 -2.04
C ALA A 58 -11.09 -5.82 -2.88
N SER A 59 -11.34 -6.94 -2.20
CA SER A 59 -11.86 -8.15 -2.84
C SER A 59 -13.29 -7.87 -3.29
N GLY A 60 -13.46 -7.14 -4.38
CA GLY A 60 -14.75 -7.03 -5.05
C GLY A 60 -15.00 -8.32 -5.81
N ASP A 61 -15.93 -9.14 -5.33
CA ASP A 61 -16.67 -10.04 -6.20
C ASP A 61 -17.40 -9.14 -7.22
N PRO A 62 -17.22 -9.32 -8.54
CA PRO A 62 -18.05 -8.63 -9.51
C PRO A 62 -19.44 -9.29 -9.47
N SER A 63 -20.36 -8.67 -8.74
CA SER A 63 -21.80 -8.98 -8.78
C SER A 63 -22.39 -8.82 -10.17
#